data_AF-A0A9D9DC66-F1
#
_entry.id   AF-A0A9D9DC66-F1
#
_cell.length_a   1.000
_cell.length_b   1.000
_cell.length_c   1.000
_cell.angle_alpha   90.00
_cell.angle_beta   90.00
_cell.angle_gamma   90.00
#
_symmetry.space_group_name_H-M   'P 1'
#
loop_
_entity.id
_entity.type
_entity.pdbx_description
1 polymer ?
#
loop_
_entity_poly.entity_id
_entity_poly.type
_entity_poly.pdbx_seq_one_letter_code
_entity_poly.pdbx_strand_id
1 'polypeptide(L)'
;AEDKAAAYASYDAARDALVVIASPDNYSGSQVAFDANATAAEVSAAAQEVKHIASGDLGAVSTLVLVCMIAFIASHAIGSGTIIWVFISEIFPTDQRSAGQALGASTHWVFAAALTLVFPIAIATFDTGVIFGFFCFMMILQLIWAKFMMPETKGKTLEELGRELAHD
;
A
#
# COMPACT_ATOMS: atom_id res chain seq x y z
N ALA A 1 19.30 -7.16 23.62
CA ALA A 1 20.10 -5.98 24.00
C ALA A 1 20.49 -5.17 22.77
N GLU A 2 20.99 -5.84 21.73
CA GLU A 2 21.38 -5.26 20.43
C GLU A 2 20.20 -4.61 19.67
N ASP A 3 19.04 -5.26 19.64
CA ASP A 3 17.80 -4.73 19.03
C ASP A 3 17.33 -3.39 19.64
N LYS A 4 17.53 -3.25 20.96
CA LYS A 4 17.16 -2.03 21.69
C LYS A 4 18.11 -0.88 21.36
N ALA A 5 19.40 -1.18 21.20
CA ALA A 5 20.40 -0.19 20.80
C ALA A 5 20.18 0.28 19.36
N ALA A 6 19.84 -0.63 18.44
CA ALA A 6 19.48 -0.29 17.07
C ALA A 6 18.21 0.57 16.99
N ALA A 7 17.18 0.25 17.79
CA ALA A 7 15.97 1.05 17.88
C ALA A 7 16.22 2.47 18.41
N TYR A 8 17.07 2.64 19.43
CA TYR A 8 17.44 3.97 19.92
C TYR A 8 18.27 4.76 18.92
N ALA A 9 19.21 4.12 18.21
CA ALA A 9 19.98 4.77 17.15
C ALA A 9 19.06 5.25 16.00
N SER A 10 18.07 4.45 15.60
CA SER A 10 17.07 4.87 14.62
C SER A 10 16.19 6.02 15.13
N TYR A 11 15.83 6.01 16.41
CA TYR A 11 15.07 7.09 17.04
C TYR A 11 15.86 8.40 17.07
N ASP A 12 17.12 8.37 17.48
CA ASP A 12 17.97 9.55 17.54
C ASP A 12 18.23 10.12 16.14
N ALA A 13 18.47 9.25 15.14
CA ALA A 13 18.59 9.67 13.74
C ALA A 13 17.31 10.33 13.21
N ALA A 14 16.14 9.78 13.53
CA ALA A 14 14.85 10.37 13.16
C ALA A 14 14.58 11.70 13.88
N ARG A 15 14.97 11.81 15.16
CA ARG A 15 14.89 13.06 15.93
C ARG A 15 15.76 14.13 15.29
N ASP A 16 17.01 13.82 14.99
CA ASP A 16 17.97 14.78 14.44
C ASP A 16 17.52 15.21 13.03
N ALA A 17 16.97 14.30 12.21
CA ALA A 17 16.36 14.64 10.93
C ALA A 17 15.14 15.58 11.09
N LEU A 18 14.28 15.35 12.08
CA LEU A 18 13.15 16.25 12.39
C LEU A 18 13.63 17.64 12.80
N VAL A 19 14.68 17.72 13.61
CA VAL A 19 15.28 19.01 13.99
C VAL A 19 15.83 19.74 12.76
N VAL A 20 16.51 19.02 11.86
CA VAL A 20 17.04 19.60 10.61
C VAL A 20 15.91 20.10 9.70
N ILE A 21 14.83 19.33 9.54
CA ILE A 21 13.68 19.75 8.73
C ILE A 21 12.93 20.92 9.37
N ALA A 22 12.88 20.98 10.70
CA ALA A 22 12.26 22.06 11.45
C ALA A 22 13.17 23.30 11.62
N SER A 23 14.41 23.26 11.11
CA SER A 23 15.33 24.40 11.18
C SER A 23 14.73 25.61 10.45
N PRO A 24 14.91 26.84 10.97
CA PRO A 24 14.42 28.06 10.33
C PRO A 24 14.88 28.20 8.86
N ASP A 25 16.07 27.68 8.55
CA ASP A 25 16.69 27.76 7.22
C ASP A 25 16.03 26.84 6.17
N ASN A 26 15.30 25.80 6.60
CA ASN A 26 14.65 24.82 5.73
C ASN A 26 13.12 25.04 5.63
N TYR A 27 12.60 26.04 6.33
CA TYR A 27 11.18 26.37 6.37
C TYR A 27 10.84 27.46 5.34
N SER A 28 10.09 27.08 4.29
CA SER A 28 9.65 27.98 3.21
C SER A 28 8.36 28.76 3.51
N GLY A 29 7.76 28.59 4.69
CA GLY A 29 6.49 29.24 5.06
C GLY A 29 6.65 30.61 5.72
N SER A 30 5.54 31.27 6.05
CA SER A 30 5.54 32.52 6.84
C SER A 30 5.97 32.23 8.29
N GLN A 31 7.12 32.76 8.71
CA GLN A 31 7.57 32.63 10.10
C GLN A 31 6.73 33.53 11.01
N VAL A 32 6.13 32.94 12.05
CA VAL A 32 5.44 33.68 13.10
C VAL A 32 6.47 34.02 14.18
N ALA A 33 6.92 35.27 14.21
CA ALA A 33 7.82 35.74 15.26
C ALA A 33 7.02 36.12 16.51
N PHE A 34 7.36 35.53 17.65
CA PHE A 34 6.79 35.90 18.94
C PHE A 34 7.71 36.92 19.62
N ASP A 35 7.13 37.99 20.20
CA ASP A 35 7.86 38.91 21.07
C ASP A 35 8.38 38.15 22.30
N ALA A 36 9.56 38.51 22.83
CA ALA A 36 10.14 37.88 24.00
C ALA A 36 9.25 37.96 25.26
N ASN A 37 8.27 38.87 25.28
CA ASN A 37 7.26 39.01 26.33
C ASN A 37 5.88 38.44 25.97
N ALA A 38 5.75 37.70 24.87
CA ALA A 38 4.48 37.08 24.48
C ALA A 38 3.97 36.14 25.58
N THR A 39 2.72 36.33 25.97
CA THR A 39 2.07 35.48 26.97
C THR A 39 1.76 34.10 26.39
N ALA A 40 1.74 33.07 27.24
CA ALA A 40 1.40 31.70 26.81
C ALA A 40 0.04 31.62 26.09
N ALA A 41 -0.90 32.52 26.42
CA ALA A 41 -2.19 32.64 25.76
C ALA A 41 -2.05 33.09 24.29
N GLU A 42 -1.24 34.12 24.02
CA GLU A 42 -0.99 34.65 22.67
C GLU A 42 -0.28 33.62 21.78
N VAL A 43 0.72 32.92 22.34
CA VAL A 43 1.41 31.83 21.63
C VAL A 43 0.45 30.69 21.31
N SER A 44 -0.43 30.31 22.26
CA SER A 44 -1.41 29.25 22.03
C SER A 44 -2.48 29.62 20.99
N ALA A 45 -2.91 30.88 20.95
CA ALA A 45 -3.89 31.38 19.99
C ALA A 45 -3.32 31.37 18.57
N ALA A 46 -2.11 31.89 18.38
CA ALA A 46 -1.41 31.84 17.10
C ALA A 46 -1.14 30.39 16.64
N ALA A 47 -0.77 29.49 17.57
CA ALA A 47 -0.60 28.07 17.24
C ALA A 47 -1.91 27.40 16.80
N GLN A 48 -3.05 27.75 17.41
CA GLN A 48 -4.35 27.23 16.99
C GLN A 48 -4.78 27.76 15.62
N GLU A 49 -4.50 29.02 15.32
CA GLU A 49 -4.78 29.62 14.02
C GLU A 49 -3.96 28.97 12.90
N VAL A 50 -2.64 28.83 13.10
CA VAL A 50 -1.74 28.16 12.14
C VAL A 50 -2.16 26.70 11.95
N LYS A 51 -2.52 26.00 13.04
CA LYS A 51 -3.05 24.63 12.96
C LYS A 51 -4.35 24.57 12.16
N HIS A 52 -5.24 25.53 12.32
CA HIS A 52 -6.52 25.57 11.62
C HIS A 52 -6.31 25.77 10.10
N ILE A 53 -5.44 26.71 9.72
CA ILE A 53 -5.08 26.97 8.31
C ILE A 53 -4.41 25.73 7.70
N ALA A 54 -3.38 25.20 8.37
CA ALA A 54 -2.69 24.00 7.92
C ALA A 54 -3.63 22.78 7.82
N SER A 55 -4.60 22.65 8.73
CA SER A 55 -5.60 21.58 8.69
C SER A 55 -6.60 21.72 7.53
N GLY A 56 -6.90 22.95 7.10
CA GLY A 56 -7.71 23.21 5.91
C GLY A 56 -6.98 22.76 4.64
N ASP A 57 -5.71 23.14 4.51
CA ASP A 57 -4.90 22.81 3.33
C ASP A 57 -4.52 21.33 3.25
N LEU A 58 -4.10 20.72 4.37
CA LEU A 58 -3.83 19.27 4.43
C LEU A 58 -5.12 18.44 4.42
N GLY A 59 -6.23 18.98 4.92
CA GLY A 59 -7.48 18.24 5.09
C GLY A 59 -8.05 17.74 3.76
N ALA A 60 -7.98 18.56 2.71
CA ALA A 60 -8.44 18.18 1.37
C ALA A 60 -7.59 17.05 0.78
N VAL A 61 -6.26 17.15 0.87
CA VAL A 61 -5.32 16.13 0.39
C VAL A 61 -5.48 14.83 1.18
N SER A 62 -5.56 14.91 2.50
CA SER A 62 -5.71 13.76 3.38
C SER A 62 -7.03 13.01 3.13
N THR A 63 -8.12 13.76 2.92
CA THR A 63 -9.43 13.19 2.58
C THR A 63 -9.39 12.51 1.21
N LEU A 64 -8.75 13.13 0.22
CA LEU A 64 -8.58 12.53 -1.11
C LEU A 64 -7.81 11.20 -1.03
N VAL A 65 -6.67 11.17 -0.35
CA VAL A 65 -5.87 9.96 -0.16
C VAL A 65 -6.68 8.86 0.54
N LEU A 66 -7.44 9.21 1.59
CA LEU A 66 -8.31 8.28 2.30
C LEU A 66 -9.38 7.68 1.38
N VAL A 67 -10.07 8.52 0.60
CA VAL A 67 -11.12 8.06 -0.33
C VAL A 67 -10.52 7.15 -1.40
N CYS A 68 -9.38 7.52 -1.99
CA CYS A 68 -8.68 6.69 -2.97
C CYS A 68 -8.26 5.34 -2.38
N MET A 69 -7.75 5.32 -1.14
CA MET A 69 -7.37 4.10 -0.46
C MET A 69 -8.57 3.18 -0.21
N ILE A 70 -9.70 3.72 0.26
CA ILE A 70 -10.93 2.95 0.47
C ILE A 70 -11.46 2.39 -0.86
N ALA A 71 -11.48 3.20 -1.92
CA ALA A 71 -11.90 2.76 -3.25
C ALA A 71 -11.01 1.64 -3.79
N PHE A 72 -9.69 1.76 -3.59
CA PHE A 72 -8.73 0.71 -3.93
C PHE A 72 -9.03 -0.59 -3.17
N ILE A 73 -9.18 -0.54 -1.84
CA ILE A 73 -9.48 -1.71 -1.02
C ILE A 73 -10.82 -2.35 -1.44
N ALA A 74 -11.85 -1.54 -1.68
CA ALA A 74 -13.16 -2.02 -2.11
C ALA A 74 -13.09 -2.72 -3.48
N SER A 75 -12.40 -2.12 -4.46
CA SER A 75 -12.21 -2.74 -5.78
C SER A 75 -11.41 -4.05 -5.70
N HIS A 76 -10.37 -4.11 -4.86
CA HIS A 76 -9.61 -5.32 -4.61
C HIS A 76 -10.48 -6.42 -4.00
N ALA A 77 -11.31 -6.09 -3.00
CA ALA A 77 -12.19 -7.04 -2.34
C ALA A 77 -13.24 -7.64 -3.29
N ILE A 78 -13.78 -6.84 -4.23
CA ILE A 78 -14.79 -7.32 -5.18
C ILE A 78 -14.15 -8.13 -6.32
N GLY A 79 -12.98 -7.72 -6.80
CA GLY A 79 -12.31 -8.32 -7.96
C GLY A 79 -11.21 -9.29 -7.57
N SER A 80 -9.97 -8.80 -7.57
CA SER A 80 -8.76 -9.62 -7.51
C SER A 80 -8.58 -10.40 -6.21
N GLY A 81 -9.18 -9.95 -5.10
CA GLY A 81 -9.09 -10.61 -3.79
C GLY A 81 -9.96 -11.86 -3.66
N THR A 82 -11.10 -11.92 -4.35
CA THR A 82 -12.04 -13.06 -4.28
C THR A 82 -11.87 -14.01 -5.46
N ILE A 83 -11.66 -13.47 -6.66
CA ILE A 83 -11.65 -14.27 -7.90
C ILE A 83 -10.50 -15.28 -7.95
N ILE A 84 -9.35 -14.97 -7.34
CA ILE A 84 -8.19 -15.86 -7.32
C ILE A 84 -8.52 -17.22 -6.69
N TRP A 85 -9.27 -17.22 -5.59
CA TRP A 85 -9.61 -18.44 -4.85
C TRP A 85 -10.66 -19.29 -5.57
N VAL A 86 -11.59 -18.62 -6.26
CA VAL A 86 -12.58 -19.27 -7.14
C VAL A 86 -11.86 -19.91 -8.32
N PHE A 87 -11.02 -19.15 -9.01
CA PHE A 87 -10.31 -19.62 -10.20
C PHE A 87 -9.38 -20.79 -9.90
N ILE A 88 -8.58 -20.72 -8.83
CA ILE A 88 -7.73 -21.85 -8.38
C ILE A 88 -8.59 -23.10 -8.10
N SER A 89 -9.84 -22.93 -7.69
CA SER A 89 -10.75 -24.04 -7.41
C SER A 89 -11.46 -24.61 -8.63
N GLU A 90 -11.44 -23.91 -9.76
CA GLU A 90 -12.13 -24.28 -11.01
C GLU A 90 -11.18 -24.75 -12.09
N ILE A 91 -9.92 -24.29 -12.09
CA ILE A 91 -8.95 -24.57 -13.16
C ILE A 91 -8.42 -26.01 -13.15
N PHE A 92 -8.42 -26.68 -12.00
CA PHE A 92 -7.87 -28.03 -11.87
C PHE A 92 -8.94 -29.11 -12.02
N PRO A 93 -8.63 -30.21 -12.73
CA PRO A 93 -9.55 -31.35 -12.87
C PRO A 93 -9.80 -32.03 -11.52
N THR A 94 -10.97 -32.66 -11.37
CA THR A 94 -11.47 -33.23 -10.12
C THR A 94 -10.46 -34.13 -9.39
N ASP A 95 -9.72 -34.96 -10.14
CA ASP A 95 -8.77 -35.94 -9.57
C ASP A 95 -7.53 -35.31 -8.93
N GLN A 96 -7.15 -34.10 -9.37
CA GLN A 96 -5.93 -33.40 -8.92
C GLN A 96 -6.25 -32.06 -8.22
N ARG A 97 -7.53 -31.76 -8.03
CA ARG A 97 -8.00 -30.47 -7.52
C ARG A 97 -7.39 -30.10 -6.18
N SER A 98 -7.29 -31.05 -5.25
CA SER A 98 -6.71 -30.81 -3.92
C SER A 98 -5.22 -30.44 -3.99
N ALA A 99 -4.44 -31.13 -4.84
CA ALA A 99 -3.03 -30.83 -5.05
C ALA A 99 -2.82 -29.49 -5.76
N GLY A 100 -3.63 -29.20 -6.79
CA GLY A 100 -3.60 -27.92 -7.50
C GLY A 100 -3.96 -26.73 -6.60
N GLN A 101 -4.99 -26.88 -5.75
CA GLN A 101 -5.35 -25.87 -4.75
C GLN A 101 -4.23 -25.63 -3.73
N ALA A 102 -3.60 -26.69 -3.22
CA ALA A 102 -2.48 -26.57 -2.29
C ALA A 102 -1.27 -25.85 -2.93
N LEU A 103 -0.95 -26.17 -4.18
CA LEU A 103 0.11 -25.50 -4.93
C LEU A 103 -0.21 -24.02 -5.18
N GLY A 104 -1.44 -23.71 -5.61
CA GLY A 104 -1.88 -22.33 -5.83
C GLY A 104 -1.85 -21.50 -4.56
N ALA A 105 -2.39 -22.04 -3.46
CA ALA A 105 -2.41 -21.37 -2.16
C ALA A 105 -1.00 -21.17 -1.58
N SER A 106 -0.14 -22.19 -1.64
CA SER A 106 1.24 -22.09 -1.16
C SER A 106 2.04 -21.05 -1.96
N THR A 107 1.90 -21.05 -3.28
CA THR A 107 2.53 -20.04 -4.14
C THR A 107 2.09 -18.63 -3.76
N HIS A 108 0.77 -18.42 -3.59
CA HIS A 108 0.22 -17.14 -3.14
C HIS A 108 0.83 -16.69 -1.80
N TRP A 109 0.86 -17.56 -0.80
CA TRP A 109 1.39 -17.22 0.52
C TRP A 109 2.89 -16.96 0.53
N VAL A 110 3.68 -17.68 -0.28
CA VAL A 110 5.12 -17.44 -0.43
C VAL A 110 5.37 -16.04 -1.01
N PHE A 111 4.68 -15.67 -2.08
CA PHE A 111 4.82 -14.34 -2.66
C PHE A 111 4.28 -13.24 -1.75
N ALA A 112 3.19 -13.48 -1.02
CA ALA A 112 2.67 -12.53 -0.03
C ALA A 112 3.70 -12.28 1.10
N ALA A 113 4.34 -13.33 1.61
CA ALA A 113 5.40 -13.21 2.60
C ALA A 113 6.62 -12.47 2.04
N ALA A 114 7.07 -12.83 0.85
CA ALA A 114 8.19 -12.17 0.18
C ALA A 114 7.93 -10.68 -0.01
N LEU A 115 6.74 -10.30 -0.51
CA LEU A 115 6.36 -8.90 -0.69
C LEU A 115 6.34 -8.16 0.65
N THR A 116 5.77 -8.76 1.70
CA THR A 116 5.72 -8.18 3.04
C THR A 116 7.12 -7.90 3.61
N LEU A 117 8.09 -8.77 3.33
CA LEU A 117 9.47 -8.62 3.79
C LEU A 117 10.27 -7.60 2.96
N VAL A 118 10.03 -7.55 1.65
CA VAL A 118 10.78 -6.66 0.73
C VAL A 118 10.22 -5.24 0.74
N PHE A 119 8.93 -5.05 0.97
CA PHE A 119 8.27 -3.75 0.88
C PHE A 119 8.89 -2.67 1.79
N PRO A 120 9.23 -2.93 3.08
CA PRO A 120 9.92 -1.96 3.93
C PRO A 120 11.28 -1.50 3.37
N ILE A 121 12.02 -2.42 2.76
CA ILE A 121 13.31 -2.11 2.13
C ILE A 121 13.10 -1.22 0.90
N ALA A 122 12.06 -1.50 0.11
CA ALA A 122 11.72 -0.72 -1.07
C ALA A 122 11.34 0.73 -0.71
N ILE A 123 10.47 0.94 0.28
CA ILE A 123 10.06 2.29 0.72
C ILE A 123 11.18 3.09 1.39
N ALA A 124 12.18 2.42 1.96
CA ALA A 124 13.37 3.09 2.51
C ALA A 124 14.38 3.51 1.43
N THR A 125 14.35 2.86 0.27
CA THR A 125 15.36 3.05 -0.78
C THR A 125 14.85 3.91 -1.94
N PHE A 126 13.56 3.85 -2.26
CA PHE A 126 12.96 4.53 -3.41
C PHE A 126 11.96 5.61 -2.97
N ASP A 127 11.81 6.62 -3.82
CA ASP A 127 10.74 7.61 -3.63
C ASP A 127 9.36 6.95 -3.70
N THR A 128 8.48 7.42 -2.82
CA THR A 128 7.10 6.93 -2.68
C THR A 128 6.35 6.94 -4.01
N GLY A 129 6.50 7.97 -4.84
CA GLY A 129 5.82 8.09 -6.12
C GLY A 129 6.25 7.03 -7.13
N VAL A 130 7.54 6.65 -7.14
CA VAL A 130 8.08 5.61 -8.03
C VAL A 130 7.52 4.24 -7.64
N ILE A 131 7.44 3.93 -6.35
CA ILE A 131 6.92 2.66 -5.84
C ILE A 131 5.44 2.52 -6.19
N PHE A 132 4.63 3.53 -5.91
CA PHE A 132 3.20 3.50 -6.26
C PHE A 132 2.98 3.44 -7.78
N GLY A 133 3.81 4.14 -8.57
CA GLY A 133 3.79 4.06 -10.03
C GLY A 133 4.09 2.65 -10.54
N PHE A 134 5.09 1.98 -9.96
CA PHE A 134 5.43 0.60 -10.27
C PHE A 134 4.28 -0.38 -9.97
N PHE A 135 3.67 -0.30 -8.78
CA PHE A 135 2.54 -1.16 -8.44
C PHE A 135 1.30 -0.89 -9.31
N CYS A 136 1.04 0.38 -9.64
CA CYS A 136 -0.02 0.75 -10.57
C CYS A 136 0.20 0.11 -11.95
N PHE A 137 1.42 0.20 -12.48
CA PHE A 137 1.79 -0.45 -13.73
C PHE A 137 1.62 -1.99 -13.65
N MET A 138 2.03 -2.61 -12.56
CA MET A 138 1.85 -4.06 -12.34
C MET A 138 0.38 -4.47 -12.28
N MET A 139 -0.52 -3.64 -11.73
CA MET A 139 -1.97 -3.88 -11.77
C MET A 139 -2.52 -3.88 -13.20
N ILE A 140 -2.02 -2.97 -14.06
CA ILE A 140 -2.41 -2.95 -15.47
C ILE A 140 -1.92 -4.22 -16.18
N LEU A 141 -0.66 -4.62 -15.94
CA LEU A 141 -0.10 -5.85 -16.49
C LEU A 141 -0.90 -7.08 -16.05
N GLN A 142 -1.28 -7.15 -14.77
CA GLN A 142 -2.13 -8.21 -14.23
C GLN A 142 -3.49 -8.25 -14.94
N LEU A 143 -4.12 -7.10 -15.19
CA LEU A 143 -5.39 -7.02 -15.90
C LEU A 143 -5.26 -7.53 -17.34
N ILE A 144 -4.19 -7.13 -18.04
CA ILE A 144 -3.89 -7.61 -19.40
C ILE A 144 -3.71 -9.12 -19.39
N TRP A 145 -2.87 -9.63 -18.50
CA TRP A 145 -2.64 -11.06 -18.36
C TRP A 145 -3.93 -11.83 -18.06
N ALA A 146 -4.74 -11.33 -17.13
CA ALA A 146 -6.04 -11.91 -16.79
C ALA A 146 -6.97 -11.99 -17.99
N LYS A 147 -7.01 -10.94 -18.82
CA LYS A 147 -7.88 -10.87 -19.99
C LYS A 147 -7.48 -11.83 -21.11
N PHE A 148 -6.18 -12.02 -21.32
CA PHE A 148 -5.67 -12.75 -22.49
C PHE A 148 -5.22 -14.18 -22.19
N MET A 149 -4.78 -14.46 -20.96
CA MET A 149 -4.16 -15.73 -20.60
C MET A 149 -5.09 -16.62 -19.76
N MET A 150 -6.05 -16.05 -19.02
CA MET A 150 -6.97 -16.86 -18.22
C MET A 150 -8.21 -17.26 -19.03
N PRO A 151 -8.55 -18.56 -19.11
CA PRO A 151 -9.80 -19.01 -19.71
C PRO A 151 -10.99 -18.54 -18.88
N GLU A 152 -12.11 -18.25 -19.55
CA GLU A 152 -13.39 -17.96 -18.88
C GLU A 152 -13.95 -19.26 -18.28
N THR A 153 -14.10 -19.29 -16.96
CA THR A 153 -14.60 -20.45 -16.20
C THR A 153 -16.08 -20.33 -15.86
N LYS A 154 -16.69 -19.15 -16.03
CA LYS A 154 -18.07 -18.90 -15.62
C LYS A 154 -19.07 -19.77 -16.37
N GLY A 155 -19.86 -20.53 -15.61
CA GLY A 155 -20.98 -21.31 -16.13
C GLY A 155 -20.60 -22.60 -16.83
N LYS A 156 -19.32 -23.02 -16.73
CA LYS A 156 -18.83 -24.30 -17.23
C LYS A 156 -18.71 -25.31 -16.09
N THR A 157 -18.96 -26.57 -16.37
CA THR A 157 -18.67 -27.67 -15.43
C THR A 157 -17.16 -27.96 -15.40
N LEU A 158 -16.66 -28.57 -14.33
CA LEU A 158 -15.24 -28.91 -14.20
C LEU A 158 -14.80 -29.90 -15.29
N GLU A 159 -15.68 -30.81 -15.68
CA GLU A 159 -15.45 -31.80 -16.74
C GLU A 159 -15.43 -31.18 -18.14
N GLU A 160 -16.20 -30.10 -18.36
CA GLU A 160 -16.13 -29.31 -19.60
C GLU A 160 -14.82 -28.53 -19.67
N LEU A 161 -14.45 -27.83 -18.59
CA LEU A 161 -13.23 -27.04 -18.54
C LEU A 161 -11.98 -27.92 -18.68
N GLY A 162 -11.97 -29.09 -18.01
CA GLY A 162 -10.88 -30.05 -18.11
C GLY A 162 -10.70 -30.63 -19.52
N ARG A 163 -11.79 -30.82 -20.29
CA ARG A 163 -11.70 -31.25 -21.69
C ARG A 163 -11.21 -30.14 -22.60
N GLU A 164 -11.68 -28.90 -22.41
CA GLU A 164 -11.28 -27.73 -23.19
C GLU A 164 -9.77 -27.47 -23.04
N LEU A 165 -9.26 -27.50 -21.80
CA LEU A 165 -7.85 -27.28 -21.50
C LEU A 165 -6.92 -28.43 -21.88
N ALA A 166 -7.44 -29.64 -22.09
CA ALA A 166 -6.65 -30.80 -22.51
C ALA A 166 -6.58 -30.95 -24.05
N HIS A 167 -7.39 -30.19 -24.79
CA HIS A 167 -7.54 -30.31 -26.23
C HIS A 167 -6.93 -29.13 -27.03
N ASP A 168 -6.45 -28.11 -26.30
CA ASP A 168 -5.57 -27.02 -26.75
C ASP A 168 -4.10 -27.31 -26.38
#